data_AF-A0A7G9YHG7-F1
#
_entry.id   AF-A0A7G9YHG7-F1
#
_cell.length_a   1.000
_cell.length_b   1.000
_cell.length_c   1.000
_cell.angle_alpha   90.00
_cell.angle_beta   90.00
_cell.angle_gamma   90.00
#
_symmetry.space_group_name_H-M   'P 1'
#
loop_
_entity.id
_entity.type
_entity.pdbx_description
1 polymer ?
#
loop_
_entity_poly.entity_id
_entity_poly.type
_entity_poly.pdbx_seq_one_letter_code
_entity_poly.pdbx_strand_id
1 'polypeptide(L)'
;MKGIYGIKVCPFCGGTVEYAGITIGHIFPEAHTGQMYLCKRCGYQGSFILEADDLKEVKEIEGEFQRLKVEGKSKIATFRFPDDWKWFWRIILVLVVIMWILLPAAFLFKMLA
;
A
#
# COMPACT_ATOMS: atom_id res chain seq x y z
N MET A 1 0.90 -26.55 -26.26
CA MET A 1 0.83 -26.10 -24.86
C MET A 1 1.47 -24.72 -24.80
N LYS A 2 0.68 -23.63 -24.79
CA LYS A 2 1.20 -22.26 -24.66
C LYS A 2 1.48 -22.02 -23.18
N GLY A 3 2.74 -21.83 -22.81
CA GLY A 3 3.13 -21.55 -21.43
C GLY A 3 2.47 -20.26 -20.98
N ILE A 4 1.67 -20.36 -19.91
CA ILE A 4 0.94 -19.26 -19.27
C ILE A 4 1.97 -18.40 -18.53
N TYR A 5 2.73 -17.60 -19.26
CA TYR A 5 3.64 -16.61 -18.70
C TYR A 5 3.33 -15.27 -19.36
N GLY A 6 2.13 -14.75 -19.07
CA GLY A 6 1.77 -13.38 -19.41
C GLY A 6 2.76 -12.39 -18.80
N ILE A 7 3.02 -11.30 -19.52
CA ILE A 7 3.80 -10.18 -19.04
C ILE A 7 3.03 -9.54 -17.88
N LYS A 8 3.70 -9.41 -16.74
CA LYS A 8 3.08 -8.88 -15.51
C LYS A 8 3.14 -7.36 -15.52
N VAL A 9 1.96 -6.75 -15.43
CA VAL A 9 1.75 -5.31 -15.55
C VAL A 9 1.09 -4.74 -14.29
N CYS A 10 1.50 -3.55 -13.91
CA CYS A 10 1.02 -2.82 -12.75
C CYS A 10 -0.42 -2.34 -13.01
N PRO A 11 -1.39 -2.70 -12.15
CA PRO A 11 -2.79 -2.31 -12.30
C PRO A 11 -3.06 -0.83 -12.04
N PHE A 12 -2.03 -0.05 -11.69
CA PHE A 12 -2.18 1.37 -11.34
C PHE A 12 -1.50 2.32 -12.32
N CYS A 13 -0.46 1.85 -13.02
CA CYS A 13 0.30 2.73 -13.91
C CYS A 13 0.71 2.08 -15.24
N GLY A 14 0.26 0.85 -15.52
CA GLY A 14 0.65 0.11 -16.71
C GLY A 14 2.15 -0.23 -16.79
N GLY A 15 2.91 0.04 -15.73
CA GLY A 15 4.35 -0.25 -15.67
C GLY A 15 4.63 -1.71 -15.39
N THR A 16 5.87 -2.14 -15.56
CA THR A 16 6.29 -3.50 -15.16
C THR A 16 6.29 -3.65 -13.65
N VAL A 17 6.05 -4.88 -13.18
CA VAL A 17 6.12 -5.25 -11.78
C VAL A 17 7.16 -6.34 -11.55
N GLU A 18 7.83 -6.30 -10.41
CA GLU A 18 8.80 -7.29 -9.98
C GLU A 18 8.21 -8.14 -8.86
N TYR A 19 8.55 -9.42 -8.83
CA TYR A 19 8.14 -10.30 -7.74
C TYR A 19 8.86 -9.92 -6.44
N ALA A 20 8.10 -9.72 -5.37
CA ALA A 20 8.56 -9.23 -4.07
C ALA A 20 8.48 -10.28 -2.96
N GLY A 21 8.10 -11.52 -3.27
CA GLY A 21 8.01 -12.64 -2.32
C GLY A 21 6.59 -13.16 -2.12
N ILE A 22 6.42 -14.04 -1.12
CA ILE A 22 5.12 -14.57 -0.70
C ILE A 22 4.78 -13.95 0.64
N THR A 23 3.56 -13.45 0.81
CA THR A 23 3.06 -13.00 2.11
C THR A 23 1.89 -13.87 2.55
N ILE A 24 1.86 -14.15 3.86
CA ILE A 24 0.74 -14.79 4.54
C ILE A 24 0.00 -13.66 5.24
N GLY A 25 -1.25 -13.40 4.87
CA GLY A 25 -1.99 -12.26 5.43
C GLY A 25 -3.50 -12.38 5.28
N HIS A 26 -4.23 -11.76 6.20
CA HIS A 26 -5.69 -11.75 6.31
C HIS A 26 -6.42 -10.91 5.23
N ILE A 27 -5.75 -10.54 4.14
CA ILE A 27 -6.33 -9.67 3.09
C ILE A 27 -7.37 -10.44 2.26
N PHE A 28 -7.27 -11.77 2.23
CA PHE A 28 -8.29 -12.67 1.71
C PHE A 28 -9.01 -13.36 2.88
N PRO A 29 -10.32 -13.66 2.77
CA PRO A 29 -11.13 -14.21 3.87
C PRO A 29 -10.73 -15.62 4.35
N GLU A 30 -9.60 -16.16 3.90
CA GLU A 30 -9.08 -17.48 4.19
C GLU A 30 -7.54 -17.44 4.27
N ALA A 31 -6.91 -18.43 4.91
CA ALA A 31 -5.46 -18.53 5.08
C ALA A 31 -4.73 -18.80 3.75
N HIS A 32 -4.65 -17.80 2.89
CA HIS A 32 -4.02 -17.88 1.58
C HIS A 32 -2.65 -17.22 1.57
N THR A 33 -1.65 -17.95 1.07
CA THR A 33 -0.35 -17.41 0.67
C THR A 33 -0.49 -16.68 -0.66
N GLY A 34 -0.35 -15.36 -0.66
CA GLY A 34 -0.39 -14.55 -1.87
C GLY A 34 1.02 -14.26 -2.39
N GLN A 35 1.23 -14.39 -3.70
CA GLN A 35 2.43 -13.82 -4.34
C GLN A 35 2.32 -12.30 -4.32
N MET A 36 3.40 -11.62 -3.93
CA MET A 36 3.46 -10.17 -3.88
C MET A 36 4.30 -9.63 -5.03
N TYR A 37 3.87 -8.50 -5.55
CA TYR A 37 4.50 -7.78 -6.64
C TYR A 37 4.74 -6.32 -6.24
N LEU A 38 5.85 -5.77 -6.71
CA LEU A 38 6.27 -4.40 -6.49
C LEU A 38 6.42 -3.67 -7.83
N CYS A 39 5.78 -2.51 -7.96
CA CYS A 39 6.00 -1.59 -9.07
C CYS A 39 6.96 -0.48 -8.65
N LYS A 40 8.16 -0.44 -9.23
CA LYS A 40 9.15 0.62 -8.97
C LYS A 40 8.73 2.00 -9.48
N ARG A 41 7.77 2.08 -10.43
CA ARG A 41 7.30 3.36 -11.00
C ARG A 41 6.35 4.11 -10.09
N CYS A 42 5.37 3.42 -9.50
CA CYS A 42 4.33 4.06 -8.67
C CYS A 42 4.37 3.65 -7.19
N GLY A 43 5.26 2.73 -6.81
CA GLY A 43 5.34 2.21 -5.45
C GLY A 43 4.23 1.23 -5.08
N TYR A 44 3.43 0.77 -6.05
CA TYR A 44 2.41 -0.26 -5.80
C TYR A 44 3.06 -1.53 -5.25
N GLN A 45 2.55 -2.03 -4.13
CA GLN A 45 2.92 -3.31 -3.55
C GLN A 45 1.64 -4.10 -3.25
N GLY A 46 1.48 -5.26 -3.87
CA GLY A 46 0.28 -6.06 -3.68
C GLY A 46 0.29 -7.36 -4.49
N SER A 47 -0.74 -8.17 -4.29
CA SER A 47 -0.87 -9.47 -4.96
C SER A 47 -1.62 -9.41 -6.29
N PHE A 48 -2.23 -8.26 -6.60
CA PHE A 48 -3.02 -8.08 -7.81
C PHE A 48 -2.15 -7.53 -8.94
N ILE A 49 -2.15 -8.22 -10.08
CA ILE A 49 -1.41 -7.82 -11.28
C ILE A 49 -2.32 -7.95 -12.49
N LEU A 50 -2.04 -7.17 -13.52
CA LEU A 50 -2.59 -7.41 -14.85
C LEU A 50 -1.63 -8.34 -15.59
N GLU A 51 -2.17 -9.31 -16.31
CA GLU A 51 -1.40 -10.17 -17.20
C GLU A 51 -1.71 -9.76 -18.64
N ALA A 52 -0.67 -9.50 -19.41
CA ALA A 52 -0.77 -9.19 -20.83
C ALA A 52 -0.08 -10.30 -21.64
N ASP A 53 -0.69 -10.71 -22.75
CA ASP A 53 -0.17 -11.79 -23.58
C ASP A 53 1.01 -11.35 -24.46
N ASP A 54 1.10 -10.05 -24.78
CA ASP A 54 2.17 -9.51 -25.61
C ASP A 54 2.56 -8.04 -25.29
N LEU A 55 3.67 -7.60 -25.89
CA LEU A 55 4.19 -6.23 -25.70
C LEU A 55 3.30 -5.14 -26.31
N LYS A 56 2.41 -5.48 -27.24
CA LYS A 56 1.48 -4.54 -27.86
C LYS A 56 0.35 -4.22 -26.88
N GLU A 57 -0.18 -5.25 -26.22
CA GLU A 57 -1.19 -5.12 -25.15
C GLU A 57 -0.63 -4.33 -23.96
N VAL A 58 0.62 -4.57 -23.56
CA VAL A 58 1.28 -3.77 -22.51
C VAL A 58 1.29 -2.27 -22.86
N LYS A 59 1.60 -1.93 -24.13
CA LYS A 59 1.61 -0.54 -24.59
C LYS A 59 0.21 0.07 -24.66
N GLU A 60 -0.80 -0.73 -25.00
CA GLU A 60 -2.19 -0.30 -25.02
C GLU A 60 -2.68 0.03 -23.61
N ILE A 61 -2.42 -0.87 -22.65
CA ILE A 61 -2.71 -0.68 -21.23
C ILE A 61 -2.00 0.57 -20.71
N GLU A 62 -0.70 0.73 -20.98
CA GLU A 62 0.04 1.93 -20.57
C GLU A 62 -0.55 3.21 -21.19
N GLY A 63 -0.91 3.18 -22.47
CA GLY A 63 -1.53 4.31 -23.16
C GLY A 63 -2.89 4.68 -22.55
N GLU A 64 -3.71 3.70 -22.20
CA GLU A 64 -4.99 3.92 -21.53
C GLU A 64 -4.81 4.53 -20.14
N PHE A 65 -3.85 4.03 -19.35
CA PHE A 65 -3.51 4.62 -18.05
C PHE A 65 -3.04 6.07 -18.17
N GLN A 66 -2.22 6.39 -19.18
CA GLN A 66 -1.78 7.76 -19.41
C GLN A 66 -2.95 8.68 -19.79
N ARG A 67 -3.88 8.22 -20.62
CA ARG A 67 -5.10 8.97 -20.96
C ARG A 67 -5.96 9.22 -19.73
N LEU A 68 -6.25 8.19 -18.95
CA LEU A 68 -7.04 8.29 -17.72
C LEU A 68 -6.38 9.21 -16.67
N LYS A 69 -5.05 9.24 -16.63
CA LYS A 69 -4.28 10.14 -15.76
C LYS A 69 -4.40 11.60 -16.21
N VAL A 70 -4.29 11.88 -17.50
CA VAL A 70 -4.46 13.23 -18.07
C VAL A 70 -5.91 13.72 -17.87
N GLU A 71 -6.88 12.83 -17.97
CA GLU A 71 -8.31 13.15 -17.71
C GLU A 71 -8.64 13.31 -16.22
N GLY A 72 -7.70 13.06 -15.30
CA GLY A 72 -7.94 13.11 -13.86
C GLY A 72 -8.89 12.01 -13.34
N LYS A 73 -9.25 11.04 -14.19
CA LYS A 73 -10.15 9.92 -13.86
C LYS A 73 -9.40 8.68 -13.37
N SER A 74 -8.07 8.70 -13.34
CA SER A 74 -7.32 7.54 -12.88
C SER A 74 -7.64 7.26 -11.43
N LYS A 75 -8.37 6.16 -11.17
CA LYS A 75 -8.58 5.58 -9.85
C LYS A 75 -7.28 4.93 -9.39
N ILE A 76 -6.22 5.72 -9.25
CA ILE A 76 -5.07 5.27 -8.50
C ILE A 76 -5.59 5.21 -7.07
N ALA A 77 -5.96 4.02 -6.62
CA ALA A 77 -6.11 3.74 -5.20
C ALA A 77 -4.71 3.76 -4.60
N THR A 78 -4.09 4.95 -4.59
CA THR A 78 -3.02 5.19 -3.65
C THR A 78 -3.70 5.07 -2.30
N PHE A 79 -3.47 3.96 -1.61
CA PHE A 79 -3.50 3.97 -0.16
C PHE A 79 -2.38 4.93 0.28
N ARG A 80 -2.63 6.22 0.11
CA ARG A 80 -1.90 7.29 0.76
C ARG A 80 -2.49 7.31 2.16
N PHE A 81 -1.69 7.01 3.16
CA PHE A 81 -2.00 7.46 4.50
C PHE A 81 -2.36 8.95 4.39
N PRO A 82 -3.59 9.36 4.73
CA PRO A 82 -4.02 10.74 4.62
C PRO A 82 -2.95 11.62 5.28
N ASP A 83 -2.48 12.66 4.58
CA ASP A 83 -1.53 13.62 5.16
C ASP A 83 -2.10 14.23 6.48
N ASP A 84 -3.42 14.21 6.62
CA ASP A 84 -4.19 14.58 7.82
C ASP A 84 -3.87 13.71 9.05
N TRP A 85 -3.31 12.51 8.87
CA TRP A 85 -2.94 11.62 9.98
C TRP A 85 -1.69 12.14 10.73
N LYS A 86 -0.90 13.05 10.14
CA LYS A 86 0.20 13.72 10.87
C LYS A 86 -0.33 14.43 12.13
N TRP A 87 -1.54 14.98 12.08
CA TRP A 87 -2.18 15.63 13.22
C TRP A 87 -2.62 14.61 14.28
N PHE A 88 -3.22 13.49 13.86
CA PHE A 88 -3.60 12.39 14.75
C PHE A 88 -2.40 11.83 15.53
N TRP A 89 -1.27 11.58 14.84
CA TRP A 89 -0.05 11.09 15.49
C TRP A 89 0.54 12.11 16.47
N ARG A 90 0.46 13.42 16.16
CA ARG A 90 0.87 14.47 17.10
C ARG A 90 0.05 14.46 18.39
N ILE A 91 -1.27 14.27 18.30
CA ILE A 91 -2.14 14.19 19.49
C ILE A 91 -1.82 12.98 20.33
N ILE A 92 -1.69 11.80 19.70
CA ILE A 92 -1.33 10.57 20.42
C ILE A 92 0.00 10.74 21.16
N LEU A 93 0.99 11.35 20.52
CA LEU A 93 2.31 11.56 21.14
C LEU A 93 2.21 12.45 22.38
N VAL A 94 1.44 13.54 22.31
CA VAL A 94 1.20 14.42 23.46
C VAL A 94 0.49 13.67 24.60
N LEU A 95 -0.54 12.88 24.31
CA LEU A 95 -1.26 12.10 25.32
C LEU A 95 -0.36 11.08 26.01
N VAL A 96 0.50 10.39 25.26
CA VAL A 96 1.48 9.45 25.81
C VAL A 96 2.43 10.20 26.76
N VAL A 97 3.01 11.33 26.34
CA VAL A 97 3.91 12.11 27.20
C VAL A 97 3.22 12.57 28.49
N ILE A 98 1.99 13.08 28.39
CA ILE A 98 1.20 13.47 29.57
C ILE A 98 0.96 12.28 30.51
N MET A 99 0.59 11.12 29.96
CA MET A 99 0.39 9.89 30.72
C MET A 99 1.68 9.49 31.47
N TRP A 100 2.82 9.55 30.80
CA TRP A 100 4.13 9.24 31.39
C TRP A 100 4.62 10.25 32.44
N ILE A 101 4.09 11.47 32.46
CA ILE A 101 4.47 12.49 33.47
C ILE A 101 3.48 12.50 34.64
N LEU A 102 2.18 12.44 34.34
CA LEU A 102 1.13 12.52 35.36
C LEU A 102 0.97 11.24 36.17
N LEU A 103 1.14 10.04 35.58
CA LEU A 103 1.04 8.80 36.36
C LEU A 103 2.14 8.68 37.42
N PRO A 104 3.43 8.93 37.11
CA PRO A 104 4.47 8.88 38.13
C PRO A 104 4.30 9.96 39.19
N ALA A 105 3.87 11.17 38.81
CA ALA A 105 3.62 12.25 39.76
C ALA A 105 2.49 11.89 40.74
N ALA A 106 1.37 11.35 40.26
CA ALA A 106 0.26 10.91 41.10
C ALA A 106 0.64 9.70 41.98
N PHE A 107 1.46 8.79 41.47
CA PHE A 107 1.98 7.65 42.23
C PHE A 107 2.92 8.10 43.37
N LEU A 108 3.82 9.05 43.10
CA LEU A 108 4.70 9.63 44.12
C LEU A 108 3.93 10.42 45.17
N PHE A 109 2.93 11.23 44.78
CA PHE A 109 2.08 11.95 45.73
C PHE A 109 1.27 11.02 46.64
N LYS A 110 0.79 9.89 46.12
CA LYS A 110 0.10 8.86 46.93
C LYS A 110 1.01 8.10 47.89
N MET A 111 2.32 8.02 47.63
CA MET A 111 3.27 7.40 48.57
C MET A 111 3.77 8.36 49.65
N LEU A 112 3.62 9.68 49.43
CA LEU A 112 4.05 10.74 50.35
C LEU A 112 2.94 11.23 51.30
N ALA A 113 1.68 10.82 51.06
CA ALA A 113 0.51 11.11 51.90
C ALA A 113 0.14 9.89 52.74
#